data_AF-A0A832W2J8-F1
#
_entry.id   AF-A0A832W2J8-F1
#
_cell.length_a   1.000
_cell.length_b   1.000
_cell.length_c   1.000
_cell.angle_alpha   90.00
_cell.angle_beta   90.00
_cell.angle_gamma   90.00
#
_symmetry.space_group_name_H-M   'P 1'
#
loop_
_entity.id
_entity.type
_entity.pdbx_description
1 polymer ?
#
loop_
_entity_poly.entity_id
_entity_poly.type
_entity_poly.pdbx_seq_one_letter_code
_entity_poly.pdbx_strand_id
1 'polypeptide(L)'
;MAIIKNKTNHIVRFVAYRADGTEMHQKATKILPNQSRYVSNTYTGGIDWFIITAFLPESSIKDHVDVDILPAVRDGDDALAFAKVGIEEKLIFIEDTDKKEFRFHRDDTEPEGEIHGW
;
A
#
# COMPACT_ATOMS: atom_id res chain seq x y z
N MET A 1 11.58 7.94 -3.68
CA MET A 1 10.68 6.82 -4.01
C MET A 1 10.31 6.14 -2.71
N ALA A 2 9.02 5.87 -2.48
CA ALA A 2 8.58 5.22 -1.25
C ALA A 2 8.67 3.71 -1.39
N ILE A 3 8.93 3.02 -0.28
CA ILE A 3 9.12 1.57 -0.23
C ILE A 3 8.17 0.99 0.81
N ILE A 4 7.47 -0.09 0.44
CA ILE A 4 6.62 -0.85 1.34
C ILE A 4 7.06 -2.30 1.32
N LYS A 5 7.46 -2.83 2.47
CA LYS A 5 7.80 -4.24 2.63
C LYS A 5 6.70 -4.99 3.37
N ASN A 6 6.28 -6.12 2.81
CA ASN A 6 5.38 -7.03 3.48
C ASN A 6 6.16 -7.96 4.42
N LYS A 7 6.03 -7.82 5.73
CA LYS A 7 6.63 -8.71 6.74
C LYS A 7 5.61 -9.70 7.33
N THR A 8 4.41 -9.78 6.75
CA THR A 8 3.40 -10.77 7.14
C THR A 8 3.64 -12.11 6.43
N ASN A 9 2.97 -13.16 6.90
CA ASN A 9 2.94 -14.46 6.23
C ASN A 9 1.89 -14.54 5.11
N HIS A 10 1.22 -13.44 4.81
CA HIS A 10 0.14 -13.38 3.82
C HIS A 10 0.65 -12.77 2.52
N ILE A 11 0.11 -13.23 1.39
CA ILE A 11 0.15 -12.43 0.16
C ILE A 11 -0.81 -11.28 0.39
N VAL A 12 -0.40 -10.05 0.09
CA VAL A 12 -1.26 -8.87 0.28
C VAL A 12 -1.27 -8.01 -0.96
N ARG A 13 -2.42 -7.38 -1.24
CA ARG A 13 -2.55 -6.39 -2.32
C ARG A 13 -2.39 -5.01 -1.72
N PHE A 14 -1.51 -4.21 -2.30
CA PHE A 14 -1.39 -2.80 -1.94
C PHE A 14 -1.93 -1.91 -3.06
N VAL A 15 -2.73 -0.94 -2.65
CA VAL A 15 -3.23 0.13 -3.50
C VAL A 15 -2.79 1.44 -2.89
N ALA A 16 -2.32 2.38 -3.71
CA ALA A 16 -2.08 3.74 -3.26
C ALA A 16 -3.11 4.72 -3.84
N TYR A 17 -3.29 5.85 -3.19
CA TYR A 17 -4.26 6.87 -3.55
C TYR A 17 -3.59 8.24 -3.47
N ARG A 18 -3.78 9.05 -4.51
CA ARG A 18 -3.37 10.45 -4.45
C ARG A 18 -4.27 11.22 -3.50
N ALA A 19 -3.65 12.13 -2.75
CA ALA A 19 -4.35 12.95 -1.79
C ALA A 19 -5.23 14.04 -2.42
N ASP A 20 -4.88 14.48 -3.62
CA ASP A 20 -5.58 15.55 -4.35
C ASP A 20 -6.82 15.06 -5.09
N GLY A 21 -7.10 13.77 -4.99
CA GLY A 21 -8.26 13.15 -5.62
C GLY A 21 -8.16 13.02 -7.14
N THR A 22 -6.96 13.15 -7.71
CA THR A 22 -6.75 12.84 -9.13
C THR A 22 -6.40 11.36 -9.33
N GLU A 23 -6.66 10.85 -10.53
CA GLU A 23 -6.39 9.45 -10.86
C GLU A 23 -4.90 9.12 -10.69
N MET A 24 -4.63 8.02 -9.99
CA MET A 24 -3.29 7.44 -9.88
C MET A 24 -3.25 6.21 -10.78
N HIS A 25 -2.64 6.32 -11.97
CA HIS A 25 -2.48 5.21 -12.90
C HIS A 25 -1.46 4.17 -12.40
N GLN A 26 -1.76 3.51 -11.30
CA GLN A 26 -1.01 2.38 -10.79
C GLN A 26 -1.90 1.15 -10.77
N LYS A 27 -1.30 -0.01 -11.02
CA LYS A 27 -1.96 -1.29 -10.76
C LYS A 27 -1.81 -1.64 -9.29
N ALA A 28 -2.88 -2.17 -8.67
CA ALA A 28 -2.75 -2.89 -7.42
C ALA A 28 -1.76 -4.04 -7.61
N THR A 29 -0.75 -4.13 -6.74
CA THR A 29 0.29 -5.16 -6.84
C THR A 29 0.13 -6.13 -5.68
N LYS A 30 0.18 -7.43 -5.99
CA LYS A 30 0.33 -8.48 -4.98
C LYS A 30 1.78 -8.51 -4.52
N ILE A 31 2.00 -8.42 -3.22
CA ILE A 31 3.32 -8.54 -2.59
C ILE A 31 3.33 -9.83 -1.77
N LEU A 32 4.27 -10.72 -2.08
CA LEU A 32 4.48 -11.95 -1.32
C LEU A 32 5.11 -11.64 0.06
N PRO A 33 5.05 -12.57 1.02
CA PRO A 33 5.80 -12.46 2.27
C PRO A 33 7.27 -12.10 2.04
N ASN A 34 7.77 -11.16 2.83
CA ASN A 34 9.14 -10.61 2.81
C ASN A 34 9.56 -9.88 1.52
N GLN A 35 8.64 -9.61 0.59
CA GLN A 35 8.91 -8.82 -0.61
C GLN A 35 8.56 -7.33 -0.43
N SER A 36 9.10 -6.50 -1.31
CA SER A 36 8.91 -5.04 -1.30
C SER A 36 8.21 -4.56 -2.58
N ARG A 37 7.44 -3.47 -2.45
CA ARG A 37 6.92 -2.67 -3.56
C ARG A 37 7.39 -1.25 -3.43
N TYR A 38 7.52 -0.64 -4.59
CA TYR A 38 7.97 0.73 -4.73
C TYR A 38 6.84 1.57 -5.29
N VAL A 39 6.65 2.76 -4.73
CA VAL A 39 5.74 3.76 -5.27
C VAL A 39 6.59 4.88 -5.82
N SER A 40 6.66 4.95 -7.15
CA SER A 40 7.42 5.98 -7.87
C SER A 40 6.87 7.38 -7.57
N ASN A 41 7.78 8.35 -7.46
CA ASN A 41 7.43 9.77 -7.32
C ASN A 41 6.68 10.31 -8.55
N THR A 42 6.84 9.68 -9.72
CA THR A 42 6.14 10.05 -10.95
C THR A 42 4.62 9.90 -10.82
N TYR A 43 4.15 8.99 -9.95
CA TYR A 43 2.73 8.78 -9.71
C TYR A 43 2.12 9.76 -8.70
N THR A 44 2.93 10.54 -7.98
CA THR A 44 2.40 11.49 -6.99
C THR A 44 1.94 12.80 -7.63
N GLY A 45 2.31 13.07 -8.88
CA GLY A 45 1.89 14.24 -9.65
C GLY A 45 2.12 15.58 -8.95
N GLY A 46 3.21 15.69 -8.17
CA GLY A 46 3.59 16.90 -7.45
C GLY A 46 3.11 16.97 -5.99
N ILE A 47 2.42 15.94 -5.49
CA ILE A 47 2.05 15.83 -4.07
C ILE A 47 3.17 15.12 -3.30
N ASP A 48 3.48 15.63 -2.11
CA ASP A 48 4.51 15.07 -1.21
C ASP A 48 4.10 13.77 -0.48
N TRP A 49 2.86 13.30 -0.68
CA TRP A 49 2.33 12.14 0.03
C TRP A 49 1.17 11.47 -0.69
N PHE A 50 0.90 10.22 -0.31
CA PHE A 50 -0.21 9.39 -0.79
C PHE A 50 -0.72 8.50 0.35
N ILE A 51 -1.91 7.91 0.19
CA ILE A 51 -2.45 6.92 1.13
C ILE A 51 -2.16 5.54 0.56
N ILE A 52 -1.73 4.59 1.37
CA ILE A 52 -1.65 3.18 0.99
C ILE A 52 -2.67 2.41 1.79
N THR A 53 -3.36 1.48 1.15
CA THR A 53 -4.24 0.52 1.82
C THR A 53 -3.83 -0.90 1.46
N ALA A 54 -3.84 -1.77 2.47
CA ALA A 54 -3.52 -3.19 2.34
C ALA A 54 -4.79 -4.04 2.39
N PHE A 55 -4.87 -5.04 1.50
CA PHE A 55 -6.00 -5.94 1.38
C PHE A 55 -5.55 -7.38 1.23
N LEU A 56 -6.42 -8.32 1.60
CA LEU A 56 -6.23 -9.72 1.23
C LEU A 56 -6.38 -9.90 -0.29
N PRO A 57 -5.71 -10.89 -0.91
CA PRO A 57 -5.72 -11.09 -2.36
C PRO A 57 -7.11 -11.30 -2.97
N GLU A 58 -8.02 -11.87 -2.19
CA GLU A 58 -9.41 -12.18 -2.51
C GLU A 58 -10.36 -10.98 -2.42
N SER A 59 -9.90 -9.83 -1.92
CA SER A 59 -10.71 -8.60 -1.91
C SER A 59 -11.13 -8.23 -3.33
N SER A 60 -12.38 -7.80 -3.45
CA SER A 60 -13.02 -7.37 -4.71
C SER A 60 -12.50 -6.04 -5.25
N ILE A 61 -11.57 -5.40 -4.52
CA ILE A 61 -10.97 -4.13 -4.91
C ILE A 61 -10.28 -4.24 -6.25
N LYS A 62 -10.63 -3.29 -7.11
CA LYS A 62 -10.12 -3.19 -8.47
C LYS A 62 -8.66 -2.73 -8.47
N ASP A 63 -7.94 -3.12 -9.52
CA ASP A 63 -6.53 -2.75 -9.70
C ASP A 63 -6.31 -1.25 -9.95
N HIS A 64 -7.38 -0.54 -10.31
CA HIS A 64 -7.45 0.92 -10.42
C HIS A 64 -8.56 1.39 -9.48
N VAL A 65 -8.35 2.52 -8.80
CA VAL A 65 -9.40 3.14 -8.00
C VAL A 65 -9.67 4.52 -8.57
N ASP A 66 -10.89 4.69 -9.08
CA ASP A 66 -11.44 5.99 -9.37
C ASP A 66 -11.74 6.68 -8.03
N VAL A 67 -11.29 7.91 -7.88
CA VAL A 67 -11.26 8.62 -6.59
C VAL A 67 -12.67 8.85 -6.06
N ASP A 68 -13.66 8.97 -6.96
CA ASP A 68 -15.08 9.06 -6.61
C ASP A 68 -15.61 7.83 -5.86
N ILE A 69 -14.86 6.72 -5.87
CA ILE A 69 -15.21 5.44 -5.23
C ILE A 69 -14.51 5.28 -3.88
N LEU A 70 -13.61 6.20 -3.47
CA LEU A 70 -12.93 6.15 -2.16
C LEU A 70 -13.90 5.97 -0.96
N PRO A 71 -15.10 6.59 -0.93
CA PRO A 71 -16.08 6.32 0.12
C PRO A 71 -16.66 4.90 0.04
N ALA A 72 -16.85 4.35 -1.16
CA ALA A 72 -17.41 3.01 -1.35
C ALA A 72 -16.39 1.88 -1.12
N VAL A 73 -15.08 2.14 -1.30
CA VAL A 73 -14.00 1.23 -0.89
C VAL A 73 -13.94 1.09 0.64
N ARG A 74 -14.46 2.07 1.41
CA ARG A 74 -14.54 1.99 2.87
C ARG A 74 -15.68 1.11 3.40
N ASP A 75 -16.74 0.91 2.62
CA ASP A 75 -17.96 0.24 3.10
C ASP A 75 -18.09 -1.23 2.65
N GLY A 76 -17.26 -1.71 1.71
CA GLY A 76 -17.48 -3.00 1.04
C GLY A 76 -16.39 -4.07 1.19
N ASP A 77 -15.14 -3.71 1.51
CA ASP A 77 -14.03 -4.65 1.70
C ASP A 77 -13.17 -4.16 2.86
N ASP A 78 -13.10 -4.94 3.93
CA ASP A 78 -12.39 -4.58 5.16
C ASP A 78 -10.88 -4.47 4.89
N ALA A 79 -10.43 -3.24 4.62
CA ALA A 79 -9.02 -2.90 4.56
C ALA A 79 -8.30 -3.42 5.81
N LEU A 80 -7.20 -4.16 5.62
CA LEU A 80 -6.41 -4.67 6.74
C LEU A 80 -5.76 -3.51 7.51
N ALA A 81 -5.22 -2.53 6.78
CA ALA A 81 -4.71 -1.28 7.34
C ALA A 81 -4.59 -0.21 6.26
N PHE A 82 -4.45 1.05 6.69
CA PHE A 82 -4.08 2.17 5.83
C PHE A 82 -2.92 2.98 6.44
N ALA A 83 -2.15 3.66 5.60
CA ALA A 83 -1.08 4.56 6.02
C ALA A 83 -0.99 5.77 5.10
N LYS A 84 -0.69 6.95 5.68
CA LYS A 84 -0.19 8.10 4.94
C LYS A 84 1.32 7.90 4.72
N VAL A 85 1.77 8.01 3.48
CA VAL A 85 3.15 7.71 3.08
C VAL A 85 3.73 8.86 2.26
N GLY A 86 4.90 9.35 2.65
CA GLY A 86 5.66 10.35 1.91
C GLY A 86 6.45 9.76 0.73
N ILE A 87 6.89 10.60 -0.22
CA ILE A 87 7.55 10.16 -1.48
C ILE A 87 8.90 9.43 -1.26
N GLU A 88 9.45 9.39 -0.05
CA GLU A 88 10.74 8.77 0.26
C GLU A 88 10.71 7.94 1.54
N GLU A 89 9.52 7.59 2.02
CA GLU A 89 9.39 6.82 3.26
C GLU A 89 9.53 5.32 3.00
N LYS A 90 10.15 4.64 3.98
CA LYS A 90 10.22 3.19 4.05
C LYS A 90 9.24 2.70 5.11
N LEU A 91 8.30 1.85 4.69
CA LEU A 91 7.34 1.24 5.58
C LEU A 91 7.44 -0.28 5.56
N ILE A 92 7.21 -0.87 6.73
CA ILE A 92 6.97 -2.29 6.89
C ILE A 92 5.49 -2.49 7.23
N PHE A 93 4.87 -3.46 6.58
CA PHE A 93 3.54 -3.95 6.89
C PHE A 93 3.65 -5.22 7.71
N ILE A 94 3.14 -5.20 8.94
CA ILE A 94 3.25 -6.30 9.90
C ILE A 94 1.86 -6.72 10.38
N GLU A 95 1.81 -7.95 10.91
CA GLU A 95 0.66 -8.50 11.61
C GLU A 95 1.04 -8.66 13.09
N ASP A 96 0.25 -8.06 13.99
CA ASP A 96 0.28 -8.34 15.41
C ASP A 96 -0.61 -9.55 15.68
N THR A 97 0.00 -10.73 15.78
CA THR A 97 -0.71 -12.01 15.94
C THR A 97 -1.48 -12.10 17.26
N ASP A 98 -1.01 -11.42 18.31
CA ASP A 98 -1.65 -11.41 19.62
C ASP A 98 -2.92 -10.57 19.60
N LYS A 99 -2.89 -9.45 18.88
CA LYS A 99 -4.03 -8.54 18.73
C LYS A 99 -4.92 -8.83 17.52
N LYS A 100 -4.47 -9.70 16.61
CA LYS A 100 -5.10 -9.96 15.31
C LYS A 100 -5.32 -8.70 14.48
N GLU A 101 -4.29 -7.84 14.45
CA GLU A 101 -4.35 -6.55 13.78
C GLU A 101 -3.20 -6.40 12.79
N PHE A 102 -3.45 -5.70 11.69
CA PHE A 102 -2.44 -5.36 10.71
C PHE A 102 -2.07 -3.89 10.83
N ARG A 103 -0.79 -3.57 10.68
CA ARG A 103 -0.28 -2.20 10.88
C ARG A 103 0.88 -1.89 9.95
N PHE A 104 0.99 -0.61 9.60
CA PHE A 104 2.17 -0.05 8.95
C PHE A 104 3.06 0.64 9.98
N HIS A 105 4.37 0.40 9.89
CA HIS A 105 5.37 1.13 10.65
C HIS A 105 6.43 1.69 9.72
N ARG A 106 6.88 2.92 10.00
CA ARG A 106 8.05 3.47 9.34
C ARG A 106 9.30 2.78 9.88
N ASP A 107 10.15 2.31 8.98
CA ASP A 107 11.42 1.68 9.32
C ASP A 107 12.48 2.08 8.28
N ASP A 108 13.23 3.13 8.60
CA ASP A 108 14.28 3.66 7.73
C ASP A 108 15.52 2.73 7.69
N THR A 109 15.63 1.80 8.64
CA THR A 109 16.72 0.81 8.72
C THR A 109 16.47 -0.42 7.86
N GLU A 110 15.23 -0.61 7.39
CA GLU A 110 14.86 -1.75 6.57
C GLU A 110 15.66 -1.74 5.25
N PRO A 111 16.36 -2.84 4.92
CA PRO A 111 17.04 -2.95 3.65
C PRO A 111 16.02 -2.94 2.52
N GLU A 112 16.39 -2.29 1.42
CA GLU A 112 15.61 -2.34 0.18
C GLU A 112 15.53 -3.81 -0.25
N GLY A 113 14.32 -4.38 -0.25
CA GLY A 113 14.11 -5.78 -0.59
C GLY A 113 14.30 -6.04 -2.09
N GLU A 114 14.18 -7.30 -2.51
CA GLU A 114 14.13 -7.62 -3.93
C GLU A 114 12.95 -6.89 -4.60
N ILE A 115 13.26 -6.22 -5.70
CA ILE A 115 12.33 -5.40 -6.47
C ILE A 115 11.55 -6.33 -7.41
N HIS A 116 10.35 -6.71 -7.00
CA HIS A 116 9.45 -7.49 -7.85
C HIS A 116 8.46 -6.56 -8.55
N GLY A 117 8.82 -6.17 -9.77
CA GLY A 117 7.91 -5.78 -10.85
C GLY A 117 7.36 -4.35 -10.86
N TRP A 118 7.52 -3.70 -12.02
CA TRP A 118 6.52 -2.78 -12.57
C TRP A 118 5.34 -3.57 -13.13
#